data_AF-A0A2V8C8T0-F1
#
_entry.id   AF-A0A2V8C8T0-F1
#
_cell.length_a   1.000
_cell.length_b   1.000
_cell.length_c   1.000
_cell.angle_alpha   90.00
_cell.angle_beta   90.00
_cell.angle_gamma   90.00
#
_symmetry.space_group_name_H-M   'P 1'
#
loop_
_entity.id
_entity.type
_entity.pdbx_description
1 polymer ?
#
loop_
_entity_poly.entity_id
_entity_poly.type
_entity_poly.pdbx_seq_one_letter_code
_entity_poly.pdbx_strand_id
1 'polypeptide(L)' 'LDGLPPVDAGVPAPGNDPIRLGVSDMATFTAKGTSSAGSIYIRSRRTQYVIRIFGTTGKTRLLKFDARSHEWRPV' A
#
# COMPACT_ATOMS: atom_id res chain seq x y z
N LEU A 1 -7.42 9.91 3.25
CA LEU A 1 -6.02 9.95 2.76
C LEU A 1 -5.92 10.82 1.50
N ASP A 2 -6.83 11.78 1.36
CA ASP A 2 -6.88 12.66 0.20
C ASP A 2 -5.59 13.47 0.05
N GLY A 3 -5.18 13.67 -1.21
CA GLY A 3 -3.94 14.36 -1.56
C GLY A 3 -2.67 13.49 -1.54
N LEU A 4 -2.76 12.20 -1.17
CA LEU A 4 -1.64 11.28 -1.34
C LEU A 4 -1.59 10.72 -2.77
N PRO A 5 -0.39 10.57 -3.35
CA PRO A 5 -0.23 9.96 -4.66
C PRO A 5 -0.53 8.46 -4.61
N PRO A 6 -0.80 7.83 -5.77
CA PRO A 6 -0.86 6.38 -5.86
C PRO A 6 0.49 5.74 -5.50
N VAL A 7 0.45 4.53 -4.93
CA VAL A 7 1.66 3.79 -4.55
C VAL A 7 2.44 3.26 -5.76
N ASP A 8 1.74 2.85 -6.81
CA ASP A 8 2.28 2.33 -8.05
C ASP A 8 1.57 3.01 -9.23
N ALA A 9 2.26 3.09 -10.37
CA ALA A 9 1.65 3.55 -11.62
C ALA A 9 0.44 2.68 -12.00
N GLY A 10 -0.63 3.31 -12.47
CA GLY A 10 -1.85 2.62 -12.91
C GLY A 10 -2.78 2.16 -11.78
N VAL A 11 -2.42 2.37 -10.51
CA VAL A 11 -3.32 2.15 -9.38
C VAL A 11 -3.92 3.49 -8.94
N PRO A 12 -5.20 3.58 -8.55
CA PRO A 12 -5.76 4.83 -8.04
C PRO A 12 -5.06 5.27 -6.73
N ALA A 13 -5.11 6.56 -6.43
CA ALA A 13 -4.76 7.06 -5.09
C ALA A 13 -5.68 6.44 -4.02
N PRO A 14 -5.26 6.38 -2.74
CA PRO A 14 -6.07 5.79 -1.67
C PRO A 14 -7.39 6.53 -1.41
N GLY A 15 -7.43 7.86 -1.54
CA GLY A 15 -8.63 8.64 -1.24
C GLY A 15 -9.13 8.37 0.19
N ASN A 16 -10.37 7.91 0.33
CA ASN A 16 -10.98 7.59 1.62
C ASN A 16 -10.94 6.10 2.01
N ASP A 17 -10.37 5.25 1.17
CA ASP A 17 -10.23 3.82 1.41
C ASP A 17 -8.76 3.45 1.71
N PRO A 18 -8.40 3.24 2.98
CA PRO A 18 -7.04 2.92 3.39
C PRO A 18 -6.64 1.45 3.18
N ILE A 19 -7.58 0.54 2.94
CA ILE A 19 -7.32 -0.91 2.84
C ILE A 19 -7.69 -1.35 1.43
N ARG A 20 -6.69 -1.51 0.56
CA ARG A 20 -6.90 -1.79 -0.86
C ARG A 20 -6.34 -3.15 -1.23
N LEU A 21 -6.99 -4.20 -0.72
CA LEU A 21 -6.58 -5.61 -0.86
C LEU A 21 -7.46 -6.35 -1.88
N GLY A 22 -7.47 -5.88 -3.13
CA GLY A 22 -8.32 -6.43 -4.18
C GLY A 22 -9.77 -5.96 -4.02
N VAL A 23 -10.72 -6.90 -3.96
CA VAL A 23 -12.17 -6.63 -3.77
C VAL A 23 -12.62 -6.75 -2.31
N SER A 24 -11.69 -7.02 -1.39
CA SER A 24 -11.97 -7.22 0.03
C SER A 24 -11.01 -6.40 0.90
N ASP A 25 -11.32 -6.34 2.20
CA ASP A 25 -10.46 -5.74 3.22
C ASP A 25 -9.58 -6.79 3.94
N MET A 26 -9.32 -7.93 3.28
CA MET A 26 -8.61 -9.06 3.85
C MET A 26 -7.46 -9.51 2.95
N ALA A 27 -6.29 -9.74 3.55
CA ALA A 27 -5.19 -10.40 2.87
C ALA A 27 -5.21 -11.91 3.14
N THR A 28 -5.21 -12.73 2.09
CA THR A 28 -5.09 -14.19 2.20
C THR A 28 -3.73 -14.63 1.69
N PHE A 29 -3.08 -15.52 2.43
CA PHE A 29 -1.79 -16.11 2.08
C PHE A 29 -1.96 -17.62 1.89
N THR A 30 -1.23 -18.20 0.95
CA THR A 30 -1.26 -19.65 0.69
C THR A 30 -0.02 -20.33 1.24
N ALA A 31 -0.08 -21.65 1.44
CA ALA A 31 1.07 -22.45 1.84
C ALA A 31 2.24 -22.42 0.82
N LYS A 32 1.98 -22.00 -0.43
CA LYS A 32 3.00 -21.83 -1.47
C LYS A 32 3.70 -20.46 -1.40
N GLY A 33 3.32 -19.60 -0.46
CA GLY A 33 3.92 -18.27 -0.27
C GLY A 33 3.31 -17.17 -1.13
N THR A 34 2.25 -17.45 -1.90
CA THR A 34 1.51 -16.41 -2.64
C THR A 34 0.49 -15.72 -1.73
N SER A 35 -0.02 -14.57 -2.16
CA SER A 35 -1.07 -13.83 -1.46
C SER A 35 -2.02 -13.10 -2.41
N SER A 36 -3.11 -12.56 -1.86
CA SER A 36 -3.79 -11.40 -2.48
C SER A 36 -2.80 -10.22 -2.58
N ALA A 37 -2.84 -9.50 -3.69
CA ALA A 37 -2.04 -8.29 -3.88
C ALA A 37 -2.79 -7.06 -3.34
N GLY A 38 -2.06 -6.03 -2.94
CA GLY A 38 -2.69 -4.79 -2.53
C GLY A 38 -1.85 -3.89 -1.65
N SER A 39 -2.51 -2.90 -1.06
CA SER A 39 -1.87 -1.87 -0.24
C SER A 39 -2.67 -1.52 0.99
N ILE A 40 -1.96 -1.31 2.10
CA ILE A 40 -2.54 -0.83 3.35
C ILE A 40 -1.88 0.49 3.70
N TYR A 41 -2.66 1.55 3.80
CA TYR A 41 -2.19 2.90 4.08
C TYR A 41 -2.35 3.22 5.56
N ILE A 42 -1.25 3.64 6.20
CA ILE A 42 -1.20 4.01 7.61
C ILE A 42 -0.95 5.51 7.70
N ARG A 43 -1.91 6.24 8.28
CA ARG A 43 -1.80 7.68 8.48
C ARG A 43 -1.51 7.99 9.93
N SER A 44 -0.49 8.82 10.16
CA SER A 44 -0.34 9.56 11.41
C SER A 44 -0.39 11.07 11.13
N ARG A 45 -0.31 11.87 12.20
CA ARG A 45 -0.22 13.33 12.10
C ARG A 45 1.08 13.82 11.44
N ARG A 46 2.18 13.07 11.54
CA ARG A 46 3.52 13.51 11.10
C ARG A 46 4.09 12.73 9.93
N THR A 47 3.68 11.48 9.76
CA THR A 47 4.20 10.58 8.73
C THR A 47 3.11 9.68 8.21
N GLN A 48 3.25 9.27 6.97
CA GLN A 48 2.37 8.33 6.31
C GLN A 48 3.20 7.18 5.78
N TYR A 49 2.66 5.98 5.90
CA TYR A 49 3.27 4.77 5.39
C TYR A 49 2.28 4.03 4.50
N VAL A 50 2.80 3.20 3.62
CA VAL A 50 2.03 2.19 2.90
C VAL A 50 2.77 0.87 2.96
N ILE A 51 2.05 -0.19 3.28
CA ILE A 51 2.51 -1.57 3.15
C ILE A 51 2.03 -2.06 1.80
N ARG A 52 2.95 -2.42 0.90
CA ARG A 52 2.66 -3.01 -0.40
C ARG A 52 2.82 -4.52 -0.33
N ILE A 53 1.83 -5.28 -0.78
CA ILE A 53 1.85 -6.75 -0.81
C ILE A 53 1.88 -7.23 -2.27
N PHE A 54 2.91 -8.01 -2.62
CA PHE A 54 3.08 -8.57 -3.96
C PHE A 54 2.48 -9.97 -4.06
N GLY A 55 1.31 -10.10 -4.69
CA GLY A 55 0.52 -11.33 -4.66
C GLY A 55 1.25 -12.59 -5.14
N THR A 56 2.10 -12.50 -6.17
CA THR A 56 2.84 -13.66 -6.68
C THR A 56 3.85 -14.23 -5.70
N THR A 57 4.33 -13.44 -4.74
CA THR A 57 5.44 -13.84 -3.85
C THR A 57 5.14 -13.70 -2.36
N GLY A 58 3.99 -13.09 -2.01
CA GLY A 58 3.65 -12.74 -0.62
C GLY A 58 4.56 -11.68 0.00
N LYS A 59 5.60 -11.21 -0.73
CA LYS A 59 6.55 -10.22 -0.21
C LYS A 59 5.81 -8.94 0.14
N THR A 60 6.20 -8.36 1.26
CA THR A 60 5.71 -7.07 1.72
C THR A 60 6.83 -6.04 1.66
N ARG A 61 6.49 -4.81 1.30
CA ARG A 61 7.39 -3.65 1.36
C ARG A 61 6.74 -2.52 2.13
N LEU A 62 7.51 -1.90 3.00
CA LEU A 62 7.10 -0.68 3.68
C LEU A 62 7.66 0.52 2.91
N LEU A 63 6.78 1.44 2.53
CA LEU A 63 7.17 2.72 1.96
C LEU A 63 6.71 3.85 2.88
N LYS A 64 7.50 4.92 2.94
CA LYS A 64 7.20 6.16 3.63
C LYS A 64 6.88 7.24 2.61
N PHE A 65 5.88 8.06 2.90
CA PHE A 65 5.60 9.24 2.09
C PHE A 65 6.66 10.33 2.31
N ASP A 66 7.27 10.77 1.22
CA ASP A 66 8.09 11.98 1.19
C ASP A 66 7.24 13.15 0.72
N ALA A 67 6.90 14.04 1.65
CA ALA A 67 6.06 15.20 1.36
C ALA A 67 6.76 16.26 0.49
N ARG A 68 8.11 16.26 0.41
CA ARG A 68 8.85 17.22 -0.41
C ARG A 68 8.83 16.83 -1.87
N SER A 69 9.07 15.55 -2.17
CA SER A 69 9.03 15.06 -3.56
C SER A 69 7.64 14.58 -3.99
N HIS A 70 6.69 14.48 -3.04
CA HIS A 70 5.34 13.96 -3.27
C HIS A 70 5.36 12.52 -3.81
N GLU A 71 6.20 11.67 -3.20
CA GLU A 71 6.42 10.30 -3.64
C GLU A 71 6.43 9.31 -2.46
N TRP A 72 6.20 8.04 -2.77
CA TRP A 72 6.44 6.93 -1.85
C TRP A 72 7.87 6.43 -1.99
N ARG A 73 8.62 6.40 -0.90
CA ARG A 73 10.02 5.94 -0.88
C ARG A 73 10.17 4.73 0.01
N PRO A 74 10.99 3.73 -0.37
CA PRO A 74 11.36 2.66 0.54
C PRO A 74 11.93 3.23 1.84
N VAL A 75 11.60 2.58 2.96
CA VAL A 75 12.22 2.87 4.28
C VAL A 75 13.66 2.40 4.28
#